data_AF-A0A9D9J273-F1
#
_entry.id   AF-A0A9D9J273-F1
#
_cell.length_a   1.000
_cell.length_b   1.000
_cell.length_c   1.000
_cell.angle_alpha   90.00
_cell.angle_beta   90.00
_cell.angle_gamma   90.00
#
_symmetry.space_group_name_H-M   'P 1'
#
loop_
_entity.id
_entity.type
_entity.pdbx_description
1 polymer ?
#
loop_
_entity_poly.entity_id
_entity_poly.type
_entity_poly.pdbx_seq_one_letter_code
_entity_poly.pdbx_strand_id
1 'polypeptide(L)'
;MASIIFFDTEIDPKTGKILDIGAVRDDGVIFHRNSIHDFSGFLQGTEFVCGHNVLSHDMKYVGKAMKTAGIDGSNVIDTLYLSPLMFPKKPYHSLLKDDKLLADELSNPLNDSEKARELFDSECTAFNAIDEDLKEIYYSLLENTAEFGAFFRYAGYRGHSSRESGSVSLFMRSLQNMFRPDNSAETADKIKRRFREEICINADISGMVRKYPIGLAYCLALIDALDKSPSVKSVTPPWVLHNYPEVEQLMFRLRNSPCLEGCPFCNKAFDIHAGLKEWFGFGS
;
A
#
# COMPACT_ATOMS: atom_id res chain seq x y z
N MET A 1 11.23 -4.96 -18.65
CA MET A 1 10.63 -4.81 -17.31
C MET A 1 11.47 -5.61 -16.33
N ALA A 2 11.50 -5.23 -15.06
CA ALA A 2 12.19 -6.02 -14.04
C ALA A 2 11.49 -7.39 -13.92
N SER A 3 12.27 -8.47 -13.76
CA SER A 3 11.71 -9.81 -13.64
C SER A 3 11.00 -9.98 -12.29
N ILE A 4 9.80 -10.57 -12.32
CA ILE A 4 9.00 -10.80 -11.12
C ILE A 4 8.40 -12.21 -11.11
N ILE A 5 8.40 -12.83 -9.93
CA ILE A 5 7.71 -14.09 -9.66
C ILE A 5 6.63 -13.85 -8.61
N PHE A 6 5.42 -14.33 -8.88
CA PHE A 6 4.31 -14.36 -7.95
C PHE A 6 4.27 -15.72 -7.27
N PHE A 7 4.09 -15.77 -5.96
CA PHE A 7 4.09 -17.02 -5.23
C PHE A 7 3.15 -17.00 -4.03
N ASP A 8 2.75 -18.20 -3.61
CA ASP A 8 1.99 -18.47 -2.40
C ASP A 8 2.44 -19.82 -1.81
N THR A 9 2.32 -19.98 -0.49
CA THR A 9 2.71 -21.20 0.21
C THR A 9 1.59 -21.74 1.09
N GLU A 10 1.36 -23.06 0.97
CA GLU A 10 0.52 -23.80 1.89
C GLU A 10 1.35 -24.30 3.05
N ILE A 11 0.98 -23.90 4.27
CA ILE A 11 1.72 -24.20 5.48
C ILE A 11 0.83 -24.99 6.44
N ASP A 12 1.37 -26.06 7.02
CA ASP A 12 0.73 -26.73 8.15
C ASP A 12 0.75 -25.79 9.37
N PRO A 13 -0.42 -25.33 9.86
CA PRO A 13 -0.49 -24.36 10.94
C PRO A 13 0.02 -24.90 12.28
N LYS A 14 0.09 -26.23 12.46
CA LYS A 14 0.57 -26.87 13.69
C LYS A 14 2.07 -27.08 13.66
N THR A 15 2.61 -27.51 12.52
CA THR A 15 4.02 -27.91 12.41
C THR A 15 4.91 -26.81 11.79
N GLY A 16 4.32 -25.83 11.11
CA GLY A 16 5.04 -24.82 10.34
C GLY A 16 5.76 -25.39 9.12
N LYS A 17 5.41 -26.63 8.71
CA LYS A 17 5.98 -27.29 7.55
C LYS A 17 5.30 -26.78 6.27
N ILE A 18 6.10 -26.51 5.25
CA ILE A 18 5.60 -26.23 3.90
C ILE A 18 4.96 -27.52 3.35
N LEU A 19 3.66 -27.46 3.07
CA LEU A 19 2.88 -28.54 2.47
C LEU A 19 2.95 -28.47 0.95
N ASP A 20 2.88 -27.27 0.39
CA ASP A 20 2.94 -27.02 -1.04
C ASP A 20 3.40 -25.59 -1.35
N ILE A 21 3.89 -25.35 -2.56
CA ILE A 21 4.30 -24.03 -3.05
C ILE A 21 3.80 -23.89 -4.48
N GLY A 22 3.08 -22.81 -4.73
CA GLY A 22 2.70 -22.37 -6.06
C GLY A 22 3.48 -21.11 -6.42
N ALA A 23 3.86 -20.99 -7.68
CA ALA A 23 4.39 -19.76 -8.21
C ALA A 23 4.18 -19.64 -9.72
N VAL A 24 4.07 -18.40 -10.19
CA VAL A 24 4.00 -18.06 -11.61
C VAL A 24 4.96 -16.91 -11.89
N ARG A 25 5.78 -17.05 -12.93
CA ARG A 25 6.67 -15.99 -13.40
C ARG A 25 5.94 -15.06 -14.36
N ASP A 26 6.45 -13.85 -14.53
CA ASP A 26 5.92 -12.85 -15.47
C ASP A 26 5.74 -13.35 -16.92
N ASP A 27 6.60 -14.26 -17.38
CA ASP A 27 6.49 -14.92 -18.69
C ASP A 27 5.52 -16.11 -18.73
N GLY A 28 4.81 -16.40 -17.63
CA GLY A 28 3.82 -17.46 -17.51
C GLY A 28 4.37 -18.84 -17.17
N VAL A 29 5.69 -18.99 -16.94
CA VAL A 29 6.23 -20.26 -16.46
C VAL A 29 5.77 -20.51 -15.02
N ILE A 30 5.26 -21.71 -14.77
CA ILE A 30 4.69 -22.12 -13.47
C ILE A 30 5.65 -23.01 -12.68
N PHE A 31 5.52 -22.94 -11.36
CA PHE A 31 6.09 -23.85 -10.39
C PHE A 31 5.00 -24.31 -9.44
N HIS A 32 4.87 -25.62 -9.23
CA HIS A 32 3.90 -26.17 -8.28
C HIS A 32 4.44 -27.46 -7.68
N ARG A 33 5.14 -27.34 -6.54
CA ARG A 33 5.81 -28.45 -5.85
C ARG A 33 6.02 -28.11 -4.37
N ASN A 34 6.13 -29.14 -3.53
CA ASN A 34 6.46 -29.00 -2.10
C ASN A 34 7.98 -28.96 -1.79
N SER A 35 8.82 -28.63 -2.77
CA SER A 35 10.29 -28.67 -2.65
C SER A 35 10.88 -27.27 -2.56
N ILE A 36 11.33 -26.88 -1.36
CA ILE A 36 11.98 -25.58 -1.13
C ILE A 36 13.30 -25.42 -1.92
N HIS A 37 13.99 -26.54 -2.17
CA HIS A 37 15.20 -26.56 -2.98
C HIS A 37 14.89 -26.24 -4.44
N ASP A 38 13.88 -26.89 -5.00
CA ASP A 38 13.49 -26.66 -6.39
C ASP A 38 12.89 -25.26 -6.56
N PHE A 39 12.17 -24.78 -5.55
CA PHE A 39 11.67 -23.41 -5.51
C PHE A 39 12.82 -22.38 -5.51
N SER A 40 13.87 -22.62 -4.71
CA SER A 40 15.10 -21.80 -4.76
C SER A 40 15.72 -21.77 -6.16
N GLY A 41 15.73 -22.90 -6.86
CA GLY A 41 16.16 -22.98 -8.26
C GLY A 41 15.26 -22.18 -9.21
N PHE A 42 13.95 -22.25 -9.02
CA PHE A 42 12.95 -21.51 -9.80
C PHE A 42 13.09 -19.98 -9.65
N LEU A 43 13.48 -19.52 -8.46
CA LEU A 43 13.70 -18.11 -8.13
C LEU A 43 14.95 -17.50 -8.78
N GLN A 44 15.92 -18.33 -9.23
CA GLN A 44 17.21 -17.84 -9.72
C GLN A 44 17.06 -16.88 -10.91
N GLY A 45 17.77 -15.75 -10.85
CA GLY A 45 17.75 -14.71 -11.89
C GLY A 45 16.54 -13.77 -11.83
N THR A 46 15.67 -13.92 -10.83
CA THR A 46 14.54 -13.01 -10.60
C THR A 46 14.96 -11.84 -9.72
N GLU A 47 14.49 -10.63 -10.03
CA GLU A 47 14.82 -9.43 -9.26
C GLU A 47 13.81 -9.14 -8.14
N PHE A 48 12.52 -9.40 -8.41
CA PHE A 48 11.41 -9.15 -7.49
C PHE A 48 10.57 -10.40 -7.23
N VAL A 49 9.98 -10.50 -6.05
CA VAL A 49 8.92 -11.47 -5.78
C VAL A 49 7.68 -10.76 -5.27
N CYS A 50 6.51 -11.32 -5.56
CA CYS A 50 5.24 -10.75 -5.16
C CYS A 50 4.27 -11.83 -4.67
N GLY A 51 3.33 -11.44 -3.81
CA GLY A 51 2.18 -12.26 -3.45
C GLY A 51 1.20 -11.49 -2.59
N HIS A 52 0.32 -12.20 -1.89
CA HIS A 52 -0.69 -11.60 -1.02
C HIS A 52 -0.40 -11.97 0.45
N ASN A 53 -0.15 -10.96 1.29
CA ASN A 53 0.26 -11.12 2.69
C ASN A 53 1.62 -11.85 2.88
N VAL A 54 2.44 -11.90 1.82
CA VAL A 54 3.71 -12.64 1.79
C VAL A 54 4.73 -12.15 2.82
N LEU A 55 4.75 -10.86 3.13
CA LEU A 55 5.72 -10.30 4.09
C LEU A 55 5.52 -10.89 5.50
N SER A 56 4.26 -11.00 5.92
CA SER A 56 3.89 -11.49 7.25
C SER A 56 3.71 -13.01 7.30
N HIS A 57 3.33 -13.63 6.18
CA HIS A 57 2.96 -15.04 6.11
C HIS A 57 4.07 -15.92 5.52
N ASP A 58 4.44 -15.73 4.26
CA ASP A 58 5.26 -16.70 3.53
C ASP A 58 6.76 -16.52 3.80
N MET A 59 7.21 -15.27 3.94
CA MET A 59 8.63 -14.92 4.02
C MET A 59 9.37 -15.55 5.21
N LYS A 60 8.68 -15.89 6.30
CA LYS A 60 9.26 -16.64 7.44
C LYS A 60 9.64 -18.08 7.09
N TYR A 61 9.02 -18.67 6.06
CA TYR A 61 9.28 -20.04 5.62
C TYR A 61 10.23 -20.09 4.41
N VAL A 62 10.06 -19.17 3.45
CA VAL A 62 10.83 -19.16 2.19
C VAL A 62 12.00 -18.18 2.16
N GLY A 63 12.18 -17.31 3.16
CA GLY A 63 13.20 -16.27 3.13
C GLY A 63 14.64 -16.77 2.96
N LYS A 64 14.96 -17.99 3.42
CA LYS A 64 16.26 -18.62 3.15
C LYS A 64 16.44 -18.97 1.68
N ALA A 65 15.40 -19.52 1.04
CA ALA A 65 15.42 -19.84 -0.40
C ALA A 65 15.59 -18.56 -1.23
N MET A 66 14.87 -17.48 -0.88
CA MET A 66 15.02 -16.17 -1.53
C MET A 66 16.47 -15.68 -1.46
N LYS A 67 17.09 -15.74 -0.28
CA LYS A 67 18.49 -15.34 -0.10
C LYS A 67 19.45 -16.23 -0.90
N THR A 68 19.23 -17.54 -0.95
CA THR A 68 20.03 -18.48 -1.74
C THR A 68 19.91 -18.22 -3.24
N ALA A 69 18.74 -17.82 -3.72
CA ALA A 69 18.49 -17.42 -5.11
C ALA A 69 19.09 -16.05 -5.47
N GLY A 70 19.63 -15.31 -4.49
CA GLY A 70 20.22 -13.98 -4.69
C GLY A 70 19.21 -12.84 -4.69
N ILE A 71 17.97 -13.09 -4.26
CA ILE A 71 16.91 -12.07 -4.19
C ILE A 71 17.13 -11.22 -2.94
N ASP A 72 17.16 -9.91 -3.12
CA ASP A 72 17.22 -8.94 -2.02
C ASP A 72 15.90 -9.01 -1.24
N GLY A 73 15.97 -9.22 0.08
CA GLY A 73 14.77 -9.27 0.94
C GLY A 73 13.97 -7.96 0.95
N SER A 74 14.55 -6.85 0.49
CA SER A 74 13.83 -5.60 0.28
C SER A 74 12.99 -5.60 -1.00
N ASN A 75 13.21 -6.51 -1.97
CA ASN A 75 12.50 -6.61 -3.26
C ASN A 75 11.27 -7.54 -3.20
N VAL A 76 10.64 -7.65 -2.04
CA VAL A 76 9.39 -8.38 -1.85
C VAL A 76 8.23 -7.39 -1.92
N ILE A 77 7.27 -7.64 -2.82
CA ILE A 77 6.08 -6.82 -2.99
C ILE A 77 4.87 -7.56 -2.43
N ASP A 78 4.08 -6.88 -1.60
CA ASP A 78 2.91 -7.48 -0.97
C ASP A 78 1.64 -6.72 -1.35
N THR A 79 0.82 -7.37 -2.16
CA THR A 79 -0.44 -6.82 -2.68
C THR A 79 -1.43 -6.50 -1.56
N LEU A 80 -1.34 -7.15 -0.39
CA LEU A 80 -2.24 -6.83 0.73
C LEU A 80 -2.12 -5.36 1.12
N TYR A 81 -0.90 -4.82 1.18
CA TYR A 81 -0.66 -3.43 1.59
C TYR A 81 -0.97 -2.42 0.49
N LEU A 82 -0.79 -2.79 -0.78
CA LEU A 82 -1.08 -1.94 -1.93
C LEU A 82 -2.59 -1.73 -2.13
N SER A 83 -3.38 -2.76 -1.90
CA SER A 83 -4.82 -2.78 -2.18
C SER A 83 -5.62 -1.63 -1.55
N PRO A 84 -5.44 -1.24 -0.26
CA PRO A 84 -6.17 -0.10 0.29
C PRO A 84 -5.77 1.26 -0.30
N LEU A 85 -4.57 1.39 -0.87
CA LEU A 85 -4.15 2.61 -1.56
C LEU A 85 -4.71 2.68 -2.98
N MET A 86 -4.71 1.54 -3.69
CA MET A 86 -5.13 1.48 -5.11
C MET A 86 -6.64 1.32 -5.27
N PHE A 87 -7.29 0.64 -4.33
CA PHE A 87 -8.74 0.37 -4.34
C PHE A 87 -9.45 0.83 -3.06
N PRO A 88 -9.29 2.09 -2.63
CA PRO A 88 -9.85 2.62 -1.38
C PRO A 88 -11.38 2.60 -1.33
N LYS A 89 -12.07 2.56 -2.48
CA LYS A 89 -13.54 2.47 -2.59
C LYS A 89 -14.09 1.07 -2.32
N LYS A 90 -13.24 0.07 -2.50
CA LYS A 90 -13.60 -1.34 -2.48
C LYS A 90 -12.38 -2.13 -2.01
N PRO A 91 -11.99 -2.02 -0.72
CA PRO A 91 -10.78 -2.66 -0.20
C PRO A 91 -10.82 -4.20 -0.23
N TYR A 92 -11.95 -4.78 -0.65
CA TYR A 92 -12.19 -6.23 -0.77
C TYR A 92 -12.40 -6.69 -2.21
N HIS A 93 -11.80 -6.04 -3.20
CA HIS A 93 -11.98 -6.42 -4.60
C HIS A 93 -10.73 -7.11 -5.16
N SER A 94 -10.76 -8.44 -5.09
CA SER A 94 -10.40 -9.42 -6.14
C SER A 94 -10.02 -10.77 -5.50
N LEU A 95 -9.18 -10.77 -4.46
CA LEU A 95 -8.79 -12.00 -3.74
C LEU A 95 -9.75 -12.38 -2.59
N LEU A 96 -10.37 -11.39 -1.93
CA LEU A 96 -11.18 -11.64 -0.73
C LEU A 96 -12.67 -11.95 -1.00
N LYS A 97 -13.14 -11.82 -2.25
CA LYS A 97 -14.58 -11.83 -2.54
C LYS A 97 -15.18 -13.15 -3.01
N ASP A 98 -14.39 -14.16 -3.36
CA ASP A 98 -14.94 -15.46 -3.77
C ASP A 98 -14.50 -16.63 -2.87
N ASP A 99 -13.33 -16.58 -2.23
CA ASP A 99 -12.78 -17.76 -1.53
C ASP A 99 -13.38 -18.05 -0.14
N LYS A 100 -14.16 -17.14 0.45
CA LYS A 100 -14.79 -17.36 1.77
C LYS A 100 -16.29 -17.63 1.73
N LEU A 101 -16.90 -17.69 0.55
CA LEU A 101 -18.31 -18.11 0.36
C LEU A 101 -18.46 -19.40 -0.44
N LEU A 102 -17.36 -19.92 -1.00
CA LEU A 102 -17.28 -21.26 -1.60
C LEU A 102 -16.19 -22.04 -0.88
N ALA A 103 -16.50 -22.53 0.32
CA ALA A 103 -15.61 -23.37 1.14
C ALA A 103 -15.29 -24.76 0.52
N ASP A 104 -15.49 -24.93 -0.79
CA ASP A 104 -15.33 -26.17 -1.55
C ASP A 104 -14.23 -26.10 -2.64
N GLU A 105 -13.62 -24.95 -2.91
CA GLU A 105 -12.35 -24.93 -3.66
C GLU A 105 -11.22 -25.34 -2.69
N LEU A 106 -10.60 -26.50 -2.93
CA LEU A 106 -9.37 -26.86 -2.21
C LEU A 106 -8.34 -25.74 -2.43
N SER A 107 -7.84 -25.18 -1.32
CA SER A 107 -6.72 -24.23 -1.29
C SER A 107 -5.59 -24.70 -2.20
N ASN A 108 -5.24 -23.90 -3.21
CA ASN A 108 -4.26 -24.26 -4.22
C ASN A 108 -3.32 -23.06 -4.43
N PRO A 109 -2.06 -23.15 -3.94
CA PRO A 109 -1.18 -22.01 -3.92
C PRO A 109 -0.77 -21.56 -5.33
N LEU A 110 -0.89 -22.41 -6.36
CA LEU A 110 -0.66 -21.98 -7.74
C LEU A 110 -1.78 -21.04 -8.22
N ASN A 111 -3.04 -21.38 -7.95
CA ASN A 111 -4.17 -20.52 -8.28
C ASN A 111 -4.08 -19.19 -7.52
N ASP A 112 -3.68 -19.23 -6.24
CA ASP A 112 -3.51 -18.03 -5.42
C ASP A 112 -2.36 -17.14 -5.93
N SER A 113 -1.29 -17.74 -6.45
CA SER A 113 -0.20 -17.02 -7.13
C SER A 113 -0.67 -16.33 -8.42
N GLU A 114 -1.51 -16.99 -9.20
CA GLU A 114 -2.11 -16.41 -10.42
C GLU A 114 -3.07 -15.26 -10.08
N LYS A 115 -3.93 -15.43 -9.05
CA LYS A 115 -4.79 -14.37 -8.54
C LYS A 115 -3.98 -13.17 -8.02
N ALA A 116 -2.85 -13.42 -7.33
CA ALA A 116 -1.96 -12.36 -6.86
C ALA A 116 -1.32 -11.59 -8.03
N ARG A 117 -0.94 -12.27 -9.12
CA ARG A 117 -0.48 -11.61 -10.36
C ARG A 117 -1.55 -10.70 -10.94
N GLU A 118 -2.77 -11.20 -11.11
CA GLU A 118 -3.88 -10.42 -11.68
C GLU A 118 -4.23 -9.20 -10.81
N LEU A 119 -4.22 -9.36 -9.49
CA LEU A 119 -4.39 -8.25 -8.56
C LEU A 119 -3.26 -7.23 -8.73
N PHE A 120 -2.01 -7.68 -8.74
CA PHE A 120 -0.85 -6.81 -8.88
C PHE A 120 -0.86 -6.01 -10.19
N ASP A 121 -1.22 -6.63 -11.31
CA ASP A 121 -1.38 -5.95 -12.60
C ASP A 121 -2.47 -4.87 -12.53
N SER A 122 -3.56 -5.15 -11.82
CA SER A 122 -4.62 -4.19 -11.55
C SER A 122 -4.13 -3.04 -10.66
N GLU A 123 -3.32 -3.32 -9.64
CA GLU A 123 -2.71 -2.32 -8.76
C GLU A 123 -1.72 -1.43 -9.51
N CYS A 124 -0.88 -1.99 -10.39
CA CYS A 124 0.00 -1.22 -11.26
C CYS A 124 -0.80 -0.31 -12.20
N THR A 125 -1.89 -0.81 -12.78
CA THR A 125 -2.78 -0.03 -13.64
C THR A 125 -3.43 1.11 -12.86
N ALA A 126 -3.95 0.83 -11.66
CA ALA A 126 -4.54 1.83 -10.78
C ALA A 126 -3.50 2.89 -10.40
N PHE A 127 -2.29 2.48 -9.98
CA PHE A 127 -1.21 3.41 -9.65
C PHE A 127 -0.87 4.33 -10.82
N ASN A 128 -0.74 3.80 -12.03
CA ASN A 128 -0.43 4.59 -13.22
C ASN A 128 -1.52 5.63 -13.53
N ALA A 129 -2.78 5.34 -13.20
CA ALA A 129 -3.92 6.24 -13.39
C ALA A 129 -4.05 7.32 -12.30
N ILE A 130 -3.32 7.23 -11.18
CA ILE A 130 -3.30 8.27 -10.14
C ILE A 130 -2.62 9.54 -10.68
N ASP A 131 -3.10 10.71 -10.26
CA ASP A 131 -2.48 12.00 -10.58
C ASP A 131 -1.07 12.12 -9.97
N GLU A 132 -0.17 12.85 -10.64
CA GLU A 132 1.24 12.93 -10.22
C GLU A 132 1.43 13.51 -8.81
N ASP A 133 0.58 14.46 -8.40
CA ASP A 133 0.63 15.03 -7.05
C ASP A 133 0.39 13.94 -5.98
N LEU A 134 -0.63 13.10 -6.17
CA LEU A 134 -0.92 12.02 -5.24
C LEU A 134 0.12 10.88 -5.31
N LYS A 135 0.65 10.55 -6.50
CA LYS A 135 1.80 9.62 -6.62
C LYS A 135 3.01 10.12 -5.86
N GLU A 136 3.31 11.41 -5.95
CA GLU A 136 4.44 12.01 -5.25
C GLU A 136 4.23 11.98 -3.73
N ILE A 137 3.01 12.27 -3.25
CA ILE A 137 2.66 12.15 -1.83
C ILE A 137 2.86 10.70 -1.35
N TYR A 138 2.35 9.70 -2.06
CA TYR A 138 2.54 8.30 -1.68
C TYR A 138 4.02 7.91 -1.68
N TYR A 139 4.77 8.29 -2.71
CA TYR A 139 6.20 8.01 -2.76
C TYR A 139 6.96 8.67 -1.60
N SER A 140 6.68 9.93 -1.29
CA SER A 140 7.31 10.65 -0.18
C SER A 140 6.96 10.10 1.19
N LEU A 141 5.82 9.43 1.34
CA LEU A 141 5.42 8.78 2.59
C LEU A 141 5.99 7.37 2.72
N LEU A 142 6.04 6.60 1.63
CA LEU A 142 6.07 5.13 1.71
C LEU A 142 7.30 4.46 1.11
N GLU A 143 8.11 5.15 0.31
CA GLU A 143 9.26 4.56 -0.39
C GLU A 143 10.31 3.87 0.50
N ASN A 144 10.48 4.33 1.73
CA ASN A 144 11.44 3.79 2.71
C ASN A 144 10.80 2.80 3.69
N THR A 145 9.53 2.44 3.48
CA THR A 145 8.85 1.41 4.27
C THR A 145 9.11 0.03 3.68
N ALA A 146 9.05 -1.01 4.52
CA ALA A 146 9.27 -2.38 4.08
C ALA A 146 8.15 -2.85 3.13
N GLU A 147 6.93 -2.37 3.39
CA GLU A 147 5.70 -2.78 2.71
C GLU A 147 5.58 -2.22 1.29
N PHE A 148 6.09 -1.01 1.04
CA PHE A 148 5.84 -0.29 -0.21
C PHE A 148 7.12 0.00 -1.02
N GLY A 149 8.30 -0.04 -0.40
CA GLY A 149 9.53 0.34 -1.08
C GLY A 149 9.84 -0.48 -2.33
N ALA A 150 9.56 -1.79 -2.29
CA ALA A 150 9.75 -2.69 -3.42
C ALA A 150 8.87 -2.31 -4.62
N PHE A 151 7.61 -1.95 -4.37
CA PHE A 151 6.65 -1.56 -5.39
C PHE A 151 7.13 -0.35 -6.20
N PHE A 152 7.57 0.72 -5.55
CA PHE A 152 8.05 1.91 -6.27
C PHE A 152 9.31 1.63 -7.09
N ARG A 153 10.20 0.73 -6.61
CA ARG A 153 11.37 0.32 -7.39
C ARG A 153 10.96 -0.47 -8.63
N TYR A 154 10.04 -1.41 -8.49
CA TYR A 154 9.50 -2.19 -9.61
C TYR A 154 8.77 -1.31 -10.62
N ALA A 155 7.89 -0.41 -10.15
CA ALA A 155 7.17 0.55 -10.99
C ALA A 155 8.09 1.59 -11.65
N GLY A 156 9.37 1.65 -11.26
CA GLY A 156 10.34 2.63 -11.76
C GLY A 156 10.00 4.07 -11.38
N TYR A 157 9.13 4.28 -10.38
CA TYR A 157 8.71 5.61 -9.97
C TYR A 157 9.81 6.29 -9.15
N ARG A 158 10.21 7.48 -9.58
CA ARG A 158 11.19 8.34 -8.92
C ARG A 158 10.55 9.70 -8.70
N GLY A 159 10.31 10.06 -7.44
CA GLY A 159 9.75 11.37 -7.08
C GLY A 159 10.58 12.52 -7.66
N HIS A 160 9.95 13.69 -7.81
CA HIS A 160 10.54 14.84 -8.50
C HIS A 160 11.87 15.32 -7.89
N SER A 161 12.00 15.25 -6.56
CA SER A 161 13.23 15.61 -5.82
C SER A 161 14.42 14.68 -6.07
N SER A 162 14.23 13.55 -6.76
CA SER A 162 15.29 12.57 -7.08
C SER A 162 15.73 12.57 -8.54
N ARG A 163 15.16 13.43 -9.39
CA ARG A 163 15.49 13.50 -10.83
C ARG A 163 16.86 14.13 -11.12
N GLU A 164 17.46 14.83 -10.16
CA GLU A 164 18.76 15.50 -10.34
C GLU A 164 19.98 14.65 -9.92
N SER A 165 19.78 13.49 -9.27
CA SER A 165 20.87 12.61 -8.87
C SER A 165 21.00 11.45 -9.86
N GLY A 166 22.07 11.45 -10.66
CA GLY A 166 22.42 10.34 -11.55
C GLY A 166 22.47 8.99 -10.82
N SER A 167 22.45 7.87 -11.54
CA SER A 167 22.36 6.50 -10.99
C SER A 167 23.34 6.27 -9.83
N VAL A 168 22.85 6.33 -8.60
CA VAL A 168 23.62 6.06 -7.38
C VAL A 168 23.46 4.59 -7.01
N SER A 169 24.55 3.90 -6.67
CA SER A 169 24.51 2.50 -6.20
C SER A 169 23.55 2.33 -5.01
N LEU A 170 22.87 1.18 -4.92
CA LEU A 170 21.94 0.84 -3.82
C LEU A 170 22.56 1.06 -2.44
N PHE A 171 23.86 0.76 -2.29
CA PHE A 171 24.61 1.03 -1.06
C PHE A 171 24.66 2.52 -0.71
N MET A 172 24.91 3.37 -1.70
CA MET A 172 24.93 4.82 -1.52
C MET A 172 23.52 5.39 -1.30
N ARG A 173 22.46 4.77 -1.85
CA ARG A 173 21.07 5.14 -1.55
C ARG A 173 20.72 4.84 -0.08
N SER A 174 21.16 3.69 0.45
CA SER A 174 21.01 3.36 1.87
C SER A 174 21.78 4.33 2.79
N LEU A 175 23.01 4.73 2.42
CA LEU A 175 23.76 5.74 3.17
C LEU A 175 23.14 7.14 3.06
N GLN A 176 22.66 7.55 1.89
CA GLN A 176 21.93 8.81 1.70
C GLN A 176 20.64 8.84 2.51
N ASN A 177 19.94 7.72 2.63
CA ASN A 177 18.75 7.59 3.48
C ASN A 177 19.09 7.74 4.98
N MET A 178 20.31 7.38 5.40
CA MET A 178 20.75 7.52 6.79
C MET A 178 21.03 8.98 7.20
N PHE A 179 21.33 9.85 6.22
CA PHE A 179 21.59 11.30 6.41
C PHE A 179 20.57 12.18 5.68
N ARG A 180 19.42 11.62 5.30
CA ARG A 180 18.40 12.33 4.54
C ARG A 180 17.83 13.47 5.40
N PRO A 181 17.79 14.72 4.91
CA PRO A 181 17.12 15.80 5.63
C PRO A 181 15.65 15.44 5.84
N ASP A 182 15.11 15.83 7.01
CA ASP A 182 13.69 15.67 7.31
C ASP A 182 12.85 16.44 6.28
N ASN A 183 12.26 15.69 5.34
CA ASN A 183 11.40 16.22 4.29
C ASN A 183 9.93 16.31 4.73
N SER A 184 9.63 16.04 6.01
CA SER A 184 8.25 15.98 6.49
C SER A 184 7.49 17.30 6.33
N ALA A 185 8.18 18.44 6.41
CA ALA A 185 7.58 19.75 6.15
C ALA A 185 7.17 19.90 4.68
N GLU A 186 8.06 19.53 3.75
CA GLU A 186 7.79 19.59 2.31
C GLU A 186 6.65 18.65 1.91
N THR A 187 6.67 17.41 2.40
CA THR A 187 5.62 16.42 2.18
C THR A 187 4.29 16.90 2.77
N ALA A 188 4.31 17.47 3.98
CA ALA A 188 3.13 18.05 4.60
C ALA A 188 2.55 19.21 3.76
N ASP A 189 3.40 20.07 3.21
CA ASP A 189 2.94 21.16 2.34
C ASP A 189 2.32 20.64 1.04
N LYS A 190 2.87 19.58 0.44
CA LYS A 190 2.25 18.89 -0.72
C LYS A 190 0.86 18.37 -0.36
N ILE A 191 0.73 17.68 0.77
CA ILE A 191 -0.55 17.17 1.28
C ILE A 191 -1.55 18.33 1.50
N LYS A 192 -1.13 19.39 2.21
CA LYS A 192 -1.99 20.57 2.47
C LYS A 192 -2.48 21.24 1.20
N ARG A 193 -1.65 21.31 0.16
CA ARG A 193 -2.04 21.88 -1.15
C ARG A 193 -3.02 20.97 -1.87
N ARG A 194 -2.74 19.68 -1.96
CA ARG A 194 -3.54 18.71 -2.72
C ARG A 194 -4.90 18.39 -2.07
N PHE A 195 -5.00 18.50 -0.75
CA PHE A 195 -6.20 18.21 0.05
C PHE A 195 -6.77 19.46 0.75
N ARG A 196 -6.54 20.65 0.18
CA ARG A 196 -6.86 21.94 0.82
C ARG A 196 -8.32 22.08 1.26
N GLU A 197 -9.25 21.47 0.54
CA GLU A 197 -10.69 21.55 0.80
C GLU A 197 -11.27 20.28 1.42
N GLU A 198 -10.43 19.27 1.62
CA GLU A 198 -10.77 17.90 2.02
C GLU A 198 -10.32 17.57 3.46
N ILE A 199 -9.28 18.27 3.96
CA ILE A 199 -8.74 18.12 5.31
C ILE A 199 -8.48 19.46 6.00
N CYS A 200 -8.40 19.43 7.32
CA CYS A 200 -7.92 20.55 8.12
C CYS A 200 -6.43 20.83 7.85
N ILE A 201 -6.12 21.88 7.08
CA ILE A 201 -4.73 22.27 6.74
C ILE A 201 -3.91 22.74 7.96
N ASN A 202 -4.58 23.06 9.07
CA ASN A 202 -3.97 23.47 10.33
C ASN A 202 -3.70 22.28 11.27
N ALA A 203 -4.06 21.05 10.89
CA ALA A 203 -3.64 19.86 11.60
C ALA A 203 -2.10 19.70 11.54
N ASP A 204 -1.51 19.02 12.53
CA ASP A 204 -0.07 18.72 12.59
C ASP A 204 0.33 17.63 11.57
N ILE A 205 0.16 17.92 10.28
CA ILE A 205 0.43 16.99 9.18
C ILE A 205 1.92 16.64 9.14
N SER A 206 2.81 17.59 9.44
CA SER A 206 4.26 17.31 9.52
C SER A 206 4.58 16.29 10.61
N GLY A 207 3.95 16.39 11.78
CA GLY A 207 4.05 15.37 12.84
C GLY A 207 3.48 14.01 12.41
N MET A 208 2.38 14.00 11.65
CA MET A 208 1.79 12.76 11.11
C MET A 208 2.71 12.10 10.09
N VAL A 209 3.32 12.86 9.17
CA VAL A 209 4.29 12.35 8.18
C VAL A 209 5.46 11.65 8.88
N ARG A 210 6.02 12.28 9.92
CA ARG A 210 7.17 11.70 10.66
C ARG A 210 6.82 10.43 11.44
N LYS A 211 5.64 10.41 12.07
CA LYS A 211 5.30 9.36 13.05
C LYS A 211 4.52 8.20 12.43
N TYR A 212 3.66 8.49 11.46
CA TYR A 212 2.65 7.57 10.96
C TYR A 212 2.49 7.65 9.44
N PRO A 213 3.57 7.51 8.65
CA PRO A 213 3.50 7.70 7.19
C PRO A 213 2.54 6.73 6.50
N ILE A 214 2.52 5.46 6.92
CA ILE A 214 1.64 4.42 6.36
C ILE A 214 0.17 4.71 6.72
N GLY A 215 -0.13 4.90 8.00
CA GLY A 215 -1.48 5.23 8.45
C GLY A 215 -2.03 6.51 7.80
N LEU A 216 -1.17 7.52 7.61
CA LEU A 216 -1.52 8.76 6.91
C LEU A 216 -1.82 8.49 5.43
N ALA A 217 -1.02 7.68 4.72
CA ALA A 217 -1.28 7.35 3.33
C ALA A 217 -2.64 6.66 3.14
N TYR A 218 -3.01 5.72 4.02
CA TYR A 218 -4.33 5.11 4.00
C TYR A 218 -5.47 6.10 4.27
N CYS A 219 -5.27 7.04 5.20
CA CYS A 219 -6.24 8.11 5.41
C CYS A 219 -6.44 8.94 4.14
N LEU A 220 -5.35 9.37 3.50
CA LEU A 220 -5.40 10.18 2.28
C LEU A 220 -6.04 9.42 1.10
N ALA A 221 -5.76 8.13 0.95
CA ALA A 221 -6.41 7.28 -0.04
C ALA A 221 -7.93 7.22 0.13
N LEU A 222 -8.39 7.02 1.37
CA LEU A 222 -9.81 6.98 1.67
C LEU A 222 -10.48 8.35 1.47
N ILE A 223 -9.82 9.45 1.87
CA ILE A 223 -10.34 10.81 1.70
C ILE A 223 -10.48 11.16 0.22
N ASP A 224 -9.44 10.94 -0.59
CA ASP A 224 -9.47 11.18 -2.04
C ASP A 224 -10.61 10.39 -2.71
N ALA A 225 -10.82 9.15 -2.28
CA ALA A 225 -11.87 8.28 -2.80
C ALA A 225 -13.29 8.75 -2.47
N LEU A 226 -13.52 9.17 -1.22
CA LEU A 226 -14.82 9.64 -0.74
C LEU A 226 -15.19 10.97 -1.40
N ASP A 227 -14.24 11.89 -1.53
CA ASP A 227 -14.52 13.22 -2.06
C ASP A 227 -14.70 13.19 -3.59
N LYS A 228 -13.97 12.33 -4.32
CA LYS A 228 -14.21 12.08 -5.76
C LYS A 228 -15.50 11.32 -6.04
N SER A 229 -16.10 10.65 -5.06
CA SER A 229 -17.34 9.88 -5.26
C SER A 229 -18.21 9.85 -4.01
N PRO A 230 -18.95 10.94 -3.73
CA PRO A 230 -19.75 11.08 -2.51
C PRO A 230 -20.83 10.00 -2.33
N SER A 231 -21.25 9.35 -3.42
CA SER A 231 -22.23 8.26 -3.39
C SER A 231 -21.65 6.91 -2.95
N VAL A 232 -20.32 6.79 -2.86
CA VAL A 232 -19.65 5.56 -2.48
C VAL A 232 -19.43 5.55 -0.96
N LYS A 233 -20.03 4.57 -0.28
CA LYS A 233 -19.71 4.27 1.11
C LYS A 233 -18.50 3.35 1.13
N SER A 234 -17.36 3.86 1.57
CA SER A 234 -16.17 3.05 1.84
C SER A 234 -15.70 3.23 3.28
N VAL A 235 -15.12 2.17 3.85
CA VAL A 235 -14.57 2.15 5.19
C VAL A 235 -13.18 1.53 5.14
N THR A 236 -12.32 1.95 6.07
CA THR A 236 -11.00 1.35 6.23
C THR A 236 -11.14 -0.16 6.51
N PRO A 237 -10.45 -1.04 5.77
CA PRO A 237 -10.53 -2.47 6.03
C PRO A 237 -10.04 -2.83 7.45
N PRO A 238 -10.68 -3.77 8.16
CA PRO A 238 -10.35 -4.13 9.55
C PRO A 238 -8.91 -4.55 9.77
N TRP A 239 -8.28 -5.22 8.79
CA TRP A 239 -6.88 -5.62 8.91
C TRP A 239 -5.95 -4.39 8.93
N VAL A 240 -6.29 -3.31 8.22
CA VAL A 240 -5.55 -2.04 8.31
C VAL A 240 -5.73 -1.44 9.70
N LEU A 241 -6.94 -1.41 10.23
CA LEU A 241 -7.19 -0.89 11.60
C LEU A 241 -6.49 -1.73 12.68
N HIS A 242 -6.33 -3.03 12.44
CA HIS A 242 -5.60 -3.92 13.34
C HIS A 242 -4.08 -3.67 13.31
N ASN A 243 -3.50 -3.51 12.11
CA ASN A 243 -2.04 -3.32 11.94
C ASN A 243 -1.59 -1.86 12.12
N TYR A 244 -2.48 -0.91 11.85
CA TYR A 244 -2.26 0.54 11.88
C TYR A 244 -3.40 1.25 12.65
N PRO A 245 -3.55 0.99 13.96
CA PRO A 245 -4.65 1.53 14.77
C PRO A 245 -4.68 3.06 14.83
N GLU A 246 -3.57 3.73 14.55
CA GLU A 246 -3.49 5.18 14.47
C GLU A 246 -4.36 5.79 13.36
N VAL A 247 -4.76 5.01 12.34
CA VAL A 247 -5.56 5.48 11.20
C VAL A 247 -6.85 6.17 11.66
N GLU A 248 -7.53 5.65 12.67
CA GLU A 248 -8.75 6.28 13.19
C GLU A 248 -8.47 7.65 13.81
N GLN A 249 -7.39 7.75 14.60
CA GLN A 249 -6.99 9.01 15.23
C GLN A 249 -6.53 10.03 14.19
N LEU A 250 -5.80 9.59 13.16
CA LEU A 250 -5.38 10.45 12.05
C LEU A 250 -6.59 10.98 11.28
N MET A 251 -7.53 10.10 10.91
CA MET A 251 -8.78 10.49 10.25
C MET A 251 -9.57 11.50 11.09
N PHE A 252 -9.66 11.27 12.41
CA PHE A 252 -10.30 12.21 13.33
C PHE A 252 -9.61 13.58 13.32
N ARG A 253 -8.28 13.63 13.41
CA ARG A 253 -7.53 14.90 13.41
C ARG A 253 -7.62 15.64 12.07
N LEU A 254 -7.69 14.91 10.96
CA LEU A 254 -7.78 15.49 9.62
C LEU A 254 -9.18 16.04 9.33
N ARG A 255 -10.25 15.35 9.74
CA ARG A 255 -11.62 15.68 9.29
C ARG A 255 -12.63 15.99 10.40
N ASN A 256 -12.38 15.61 11.65
CA ASN A 256 -13.34 15.70 12.76
C ASN A 256 -12.87 16.59 13.93
N SER A 257 -11.77 17.33 13.75
CA SER A 257 -11.22 18.26 14.75
C SER A 257 -11.09 19.65 14.15
N PRO A 258 -12.10 20.54 14.27
CA PRO A 258 -12.04 21.87 13.68
C PRO A 258 -10.91 22.71 14.28
N CYS A 259 -10.20 23.45 13.43
CA CYS A 259 -9.20 24.42 13.87
C CYS A 259 -9.84 25.72 14.35
N LEU A 260 -9.20 26.39 15.31
CA LEU A 260 -9.69 27.67 15.87
C LEU A 260 -9.61 28.83 14.88
N GLU A 261 -8.57 28.85 14.05
CA GLU A 261 -8.31 29.91 13.05
C GLU A 261 -9.31 29.87 11.89
N GLY A 262 -9.99 28.74 11.70
CA GLY A 262 -10.75 28.44 10.49
C GLY A 262 -9.85 28.07 9.31
N CYS A 263 -10.35 27.21 8.44
CA CYS A 263 -9.67 26.86 7.20
C CYS A 263 -10.68 26.45 6.13
N PRO A 264 -10.30 26.34 4.84
CA PRO A 264 -11.25 26.06 3.76
C PRO A 264 -12.12 24.82 4.03
N PHE A 265 -11.51 23.71 4.43
CA PHE A 265 -12.24 22.51 4.83
C PHE A 265 -13.10 22.74 6.08
N CYS A 266 -12.54 23.22 7.19
CA CYS A 266 -13.27 23.32 8.46
C CYS A 266 -14.47 24.28 8.36
N ASN A 267 -14.31 25.40 7.66
CA ASN A 267 -15.35 26.40 7.49
C ASN A 267 -16.52 25.86 6.66
N LYS A 268 -16.28 24.88 5.79
CA LYS A 268 -17.32 24.19 5.02
C LYS A 268 -17.91 23.02 5.82
N ALA A 269 -17.07 22.18 6.41
CA ALA A 269 -17.47 20.94 7.07
C ALA A 269 -18.20 21.18 8.41
N PHE A 270 -17.92 22.27 9.11
CA PHE A 270 -18.48 22.60 10.42
C PHE A 270 -19.31 23.88 10.43
N ASP A 271 -19.81 24.32 9.26
CA ASP A 271 -20.78 25.42 9.20
C ASP A 271 -22.12 24.98 9.80
N ILE A 272 -22.46 25.56 10.95
CA ILE A 272 -23.69 25.25 11.68
C ILE A 272 -24.95 25.61 10.88
N HIS A 273 -24.93 26.68 10.09
CA HIS A 273 -26.09 27.12 9.31
C HIS A 273 -26.28 26.22 8.09
N ALA A 274 -25.20 25.89 7.40
CA ALA A 274 -25.24 24.93 6.29
C ALA A 274 -25.72 23.55 6.77
N GLY A 275 -25.17 23.06 7.90
CA GLY A 275 -25.58 21.79 8.48
C GLY A 275 -27.04 21.78 8.94
N LEU A 276 -27.50 22.83 9.63
CA LEU A 276 -28.92 22.93 10.04
C LEU A 276 -29.87 22.94 8.84
N LYS A 277 -29.49 23.60 7.76
CA LYS A 277 -30.27 23.62 6.53
C LYS A 277 -30.28 22.27 5.82
N GLU A 278 -29.12 21.62 5.69
CA GLU A 278 -28.98 20.35 4.99
C GLU A 278 -29.70 19.19 5.71
N TRP A 279 -29.47 19.06 7.02
CA TRP A 279 -29.96 17.91 7.79
C TRP A 279 -31.35 18.10 8.38
N PHE A 280 -31.75 19.35 8.65
CA PHE A 280 -33.01 19.65 9.34
C PHE A 280 -33.93 20.61 8.58
N GLY A 281 -33.50 21.15 7.43
CA GLY A 281 -34.33 22.02 6.60
C GLY A 281 -34.59 23.41 7.19
N PHE A 282 -33.83 23.84 8.20
CA PHE A 282 -33.99 25.18 8.76
C PHE A 282 -33.47 26.24 7.78
N GLY A 283 -34.33 27.20 7.43
CA GLY A 283 -33.94 28.40 6.70
C GLY A 283 -33.17 29.35 7.63
N SER A 284 -32.03 29.85 7.14
CA SER A 284 -31.22 30.89 7.79
C SER A 284 -32.02 32.12 8.16
#